data_AF-A0AAV2U5K6-F1
#
_entry.id   AF-A0AAV2U5K6-F1
#
_cell.length_a   1.000
_cell.length_b   1.000
_cell.length_c   1.000
_cell.angle_alpha   90.00
_cell.angle_beta   90.00
_cell.angle_gamma   90.00
#
_symmetry.space_group_name_H-M   'P 1'
#
loop_
_entity.id
_entity.type
_entity.pdbx_description
1 polymer ?
#
loop_
_entity_poly.entity_id
_entity_poly.type
_entity_poly.pdbx_seq_one_letter_code
_entity_poly.pdbx_strand_id
1 'polypeptide(L)'
;MARVTVQDAVEKIGNRFDLILTAARRARQLQLNQSVPLVPEDNDKPTVIALREIEKGLINQDIMDAEEFQKMAKVQETEEAAVALITE
;
A
#
# COMPACT_ATOMS: atom_id res chain seq x y z
N MET A 1 6.89 11.25 -14.41
CA MET A 1 6.12 11.68 -15.61
C MET A 1 4.86 12.43 -15.19
N ALA A 2 4.28 13.29 -16.05
CA ALA A 2 2.99 13.93 -15.74
C ALA A 2 1.84 13.05 -16.21
N ARG A 3 1.04 12.54 -15.27
CA ARG A 3 -0.15 11.76 -15.56
C ARG A 3 -1.31 12.71 -15.86
N VAL A 4 -2.00 12.51 -16.99
CA VAL A 4 -3.03 13.45 -17.48
C VAL A 4 -4.42 13.10 -16.95
N THR A 5 -4.74 11.81 -16.74
CA THR A 5 -6.07 11.35 -16.30
C THR A 5 -5.98 10.26 -15.22
N VAL A 6 -7.03 10.16 -14.39
CA VAL A 6 -7.18 9.12 -13.35
C VAL A 6 -8.40 8.23 -13.59
N GLN A 7 -8.96 8.26 -14.80
CA GLN A 7 -10.23 7.61 -15.12
C GLN A 7 -10.19 6.09 -14.89
N ASP A 8 -9.15 5.43 -15.38
CA ASP A 8 -9.01 3.97 -15.25
C ASP A 8 -8.90 3.53 -13.77
N ALA A 9 -8.24 4.33 -12.94
CA ALA A 9 -8.15 4.06 -11.50
C ALA A 9 -9.50 4.29 -10.79
N VAL A 10 -10.29 5.28 -11.24
CA VAL A 10 -11.66 5.51 -10.75
C VAL A 10 -12.57 4.34 -11.12
N GLU A 11 -12.44 3.78 -12.33
CA GLU A 11 -13.24 2.64 -12.78
C GLU A 11 -12.95 1.36 -11.98
N LYS A 12 -11.74 1.22 -11.41
CA LYS A 12 -11.39 0.09 -10.55
C LYS A 12 -11.98 0.15 -9.15
N ILE A 13 -12.06 1.34 -8.56
CA ILE A 13 -12.56 1.52 -7.18
C ILE A 13 -14.04 1.92 -7.17
N GLY A 14 -14.55 2.55 -8.23
CA GLY A 14 -15.92 3.05 -8.34
C GLY A 14 -16.17 4.38 -7.64
N ASN A 15 -15.46 4.67 -6.54
CA ASN A 15 -15.57 5.92 -5.78
C ASN A 15 -14.29 6.75 -5.84
N ARG A 16 -14.42 8.03 -6.21
CA ARG A 16 -13.30 8.98 -6.34
C ARG A 16 -12.66 9.35 -5.00
N PHE A 17 -13.45 9.45 -3.93
CA PHE A 17 -12.92 9.76 -2.60
C PHE A 17 -12.13 8.57 -2.05
N ASP A 18 -12.67 7.36 -2.20
CA ASP A 18 -11.99 6.14 -1.77
C ASP A 18 -10.71 5.90 -2.57
N LEU A 19 -10.71 6.24 -3.87
CA LEU A 19 -9.50 6.26 -4.68
C LEU A 19 -8.44 7.19 -4.08
N ILE A 20 -8.81 8.43 -3.75
CA ILE A 20 -7.88 9.41 -3.17
C ILE A 20 -7.30 8.90 -1.85
N LEU A 21 -8.15 8.37 -0.96
CA LEU A 21 -7.71 7.84 0.33
C LEU A 21 -6.78 6.63 0.17
N THR A 22 -7.15 5.69 -0.69
CA THR A 22 -6.39 4.46 -0.95
C THR A 22 -5.04 4.78 -1.61
N ALA A 23 -5.03 5.61 -2.65
CA ALA A 23 -3.81 6.03 -3.33
C ALA A 23 -2.89 6.84 -2.40
N ALA A 24 -3.43 7.72 -1.55
CA ALA A 24 -2.63 8.49 -0.60
C ALA A 24 -2.02 7.61 0.50
N ARG A 25 -2.77 6.62 1.01
CA ARG A 25 -2.25 5.62 1.96
C ARG A 25 -1.12 4.82 1.33
N ARG A 26 -1.32 4.30 0.11
CA ARG A 26 -0.31 3.51 -0.61
C ARG A 26 0.93 4.33 -0.96
N ALA A 27 0.77 5.55 -1.46
CA ALA A 27 1.87 6.44 -1.76
C ALA A 27 2.76 6.73 -0.54
N ARG A 28 2.16 6.84 0.66
CA ARG A 28 2.92 6.99 1.91
C ARG A 28 3.73 5.74 2.25
N GLN A 29 3.17 4.54 2.10
CA GLN A 29 3.92 3.29 2.32
C GLN A 29 5.15 3.21 1.41
N LEU A 30 4.98 3.58 0.13
CA LEU A 30 6.07 3.63 -0.85
C LEU A 30 7.11 4.71 -0.49
N GLN A 31 6.66 5.92 -0.11
CA GLN A 31 7.55 7.02 0.26
C GLN A 31 8.38 6.72 1.51
N LEU A 32 7.82 5.98 2.47
CA LEU A 32 8.51 5.56 3.69
C LEU A 32 9.31 4.26 3.51
N ASN A 33 9.38 3.71 2.30
CA ASN A 33 10.01 2.42 2.00
C ASN A 33 9.48 1.26 2.88
N GLN A 34 8.24 1.36 3.37
CA GLN A 34 7.58 0.30 4.15
C GLN A 34 7.09 -0.85 3.26
N SER A 35 7.08 -0.63 1.95
CA SER A 35 6.62 -1.59 0.94
C SER A 35 7.31 -1.29 -0.38
N VAL A 36 7.52 -2.34 -1.17
CA VAL A 36 8.17 -2.25 -2.48
C VAL A 36 7.08 -1.95 -3.53
N PRO A 37 7.38 -1.10 -4.54
CA PRO A 37 6.52 -0.94 -5.71
C PRO A 37 6.24 -2.29 -6.39
N LEU A 38 4.98 -2.57 -6.69
CA LEU A 38 4.55 -3.75 -7.46
C LEU A 38 4.58 -3.50 -8.97
N VAL A 39 4.90 -2.27 -9.37
CA VAL A 39 5.07 -1.84 -10.76
C VAL A 39 6.42 -1.13 -10.91
N PRO A 40 7.03 -1.16 -12.12
CA PRO A 40 8.27 -0.45 -12.38
C PRO A 40 8.15 1.05 -12.06
N GLU A 41 9.17 1.60 -11.41
CA GLU A 41 9.13 2.98 -10.91
C GLU A 41 9.22 4.03 -12.02
N ASP A 42 9.82 3.73 -13.18
CA ASP A 42 9.85 4.58 -14.38
C ASP A 42 10.09 6.10 -14.13
N ASN A 43 10.84 6.49 -13.08
CA ASN A 43 11.02 7.86 -12.58
C ASN A 43 9.71 8.59 -12.19
N ASP A 44 8.70 7.84 -11.80
CA ASP A 44 7.44 8.34 -11.27
C ASP A 44 7.50 8.57 -9.77
N LYS A 45 6.74 9.56 -9.30
CA LYS A 45 6.59 9.79 -7.85
C LYS A 45 5.70 8.69 -7.25
N PRO A 46 5.82 8.41 -5.94
CA PRO A 46 5.02 7.39 -5.24
C PRO A 46 3.51 7.49 -5.48
N THR A 47 2.98 8.72 -5.66
CA THR A 47 1.57 8.96 -5.98
C THR A 47 1.15 8.40 -7.34
N VAL A 48 2.00 8.52 -8.35
CA VAL A 48 1.73 8.00 -9.70
C VAL A 48 1.90 6.48 -9.73
N ILE A 49 2.90 5.95 -9.01
CA ILE A 49 3.12 4.51 -8.84
C ILE A 49 1.89 3.87 -8.17
N ALA A 50 1.40 4.42 -7.06
CA ALA A 50 0.21 3.93 -6.37
C ALA A 50 -1.03 3.88 -7.28
N LEU A 51 -1.25 4.90 -8.12
CA LEU A 51 -2.35 4.90 -9.08
C LEU A 51 -2.18 3.78 -10.14
N ARG A 52 -0.96 3.53 -10.63
CA ARG A 52 -0.68 2.44 -11.57
C ARG A 52 -0.89 1.06 -10.96
N GLU A 53 -0.58 0.89 -9.67
CA GLU A 53 -0.86 -0.35 -8.94
C GLU A 53 -2.38 -0.60 -8.82
N ILE A 54 -3.16 0.45 -8.54
CA ILE A 54 -4.63 0.38 -8.46
C ILE A 54 -5.25 0.04 -9.82
N GLU A 55 -4.77 0.63 -10.92
CA GLU A 55 -5.23 0.31 -12.28
C GLU A 55 -5.02 -1.15 -12.66
N LYS A 56 -3.90 -1.73 -12.22
CA LYS A 56 -3.61 -3.15 -12.43
C LYS A 56 -4.35 -4.07 -11.46
N GLY A 57 -5.11 -3.51 -10.50
CA GLY A 57 -5.82 -4.28 -9.48
C GLY A 57 -4.89 -4.97 -8.47
N LEU A 58 -3.64 -4.50 -8.36
CA LEU A 58 -2.66 -5.05 -7.41
C LEU A 58 -2.83 -4.46 -6.01
N ILE A 59 -3.45 -3.28 -5.93
CA ILE A 59 -3.74 -2.57 -4.68
C ILE A 59 -5.21 -2.14 -4.67
N ASN A 60 -5.89 -2.44 -3.58
CA ASN A 60 -7.19 -1.93 -3.20
C ASN A 60 -7.27 -1.85 -1.65
N GLN A 61 -8.38 -1.37 -1.09
CA GLN A 61 -8.52 -1.25 0.37
C GLN A 61 -8.38 -2.61 1.08
N ASP A 62 -9.07 -3.63 0.59
CA ASP A 62 -9.08 -4.96 1.20
C ASP A 62 -7.69 -5.60 1.28
N ILE A 63 -6.89 -5.50 0.20
CA ILE A 63 -5.52 -5.98 0.14
C ILE A 63 -4.67 -5.25 1.17
N MET A 64 -4.79 -3.93 1.25
CA MET A 64 -4.00 -3.13 2.19
C MET A 64 -4.36 -3.41 3.65
N ASP A 65 -5.64 -3.63 3.95
CA ASP A 65 -6.09 -3.99 5.29
C ASP A 65 -5.61 -5.38 5.66
N ALA A 66 -5.70 -6.34 4.74
CA ALA A 66 -5.14 -7.68 4.94
C ALA A 66 -3.63 -7.64 5.20
N GLU A 67 -2.86 -6.87 4.43
CA GLU A 67 -1.42 -6.68 4.65
C GLU A 67 -1.11 -6.08 6.03
N GLU A 68 -1.92 -5.14 6.51
CA GLU A 68 -1.76 -4.53 7.83
C GLU A 68 -2.05 -5.53 8.95
N PHE A 69 -3.14 -6.30 8.86
CA PHE A 69 -3.42 -7.37 9.82
C PHE A 69 -2.29 -8.39 9.91
N GLN A 70 -1.72 -8.79 8.77
CA GLN A 70 -0.58 -9.72 8.73
C GLN A 70 0.68 -9.10 9.37
N LYS A 71 0.94 -7.81 9.14
CA LYS A 71 2.06 -7.10 9.79
C LYS A 71 1.87 -7.02 11.30
N MET A 72 0.67 -6.68 11.76
CA MET A 72 0.35 -6.62 13.19
C MET A 72 0.51 -7.97 13.89
N ALA A 73 0.00 -9.05 13.28
CA ALA A 73 0.16 -10.40 13.82
C ALA A 73 1.63 -10.80 13.94
N LYS A 74 2.46 -10.51 12.93
CA LYS A 74 3.90 -10.78 12.99
C LYS A 74 4.60 -9.97 14.06
N VAL A 75 4.25 -8.70 14.23
CA VAL A 75 4.82 -7.86 15.30
C VAL A 75 4.49 -8.49 16.66
N GLN A 76 3.23 -8.86 16.89
CA GLN A 76 2.81 -9.52 18.12
C GLN A 76 3.59 -10.81 18.39
N GLU A 77 3.73 -11.70 17.40
CA GLU A 77 4.51 -12.92 17.53
C GLU A 77 5.99 -12.64 17.87
N THR A 78 6.60 -11.64 17.22
CA THR A 78 8.00 -11.27 17.50
C THR A 78 8.17 -10.65 18.89
N GLU A 79 7.20 -9.87 19.35
CA GLU A 79 7.21 -9.27 20.68
C GLU A 79 7.03 -10.35 21.76
N GLU A 80 6.10 -11.28 21.58
CA GLU A 80 5.90 -12.42 22.48
C GLU A 80 7.14 -13.30 22.59
N ALA A 81 7.78 -13.60 21.45
CA ALA A 81 9.03 -14.36 21.43
C ALA A 81 10.17 -13.61 22.15
N ALA A 82 10.28 -12.29 21.95
CA ALA A 82 11.29 -11.48 22.62
C ALA A 82 11.06 -11.39 24.14
N VAL A 83 9.80 -11.29 24.59
CA VAL A 83 9.45 -11.28 26.01
C VAL A 83 9.79 -12.62 26.66
N ALA A 84 9.46 -13.75 26.02
CA ALA A 84 9.79 -15.08 26.53
C ALA A 84 11.30 -15.25 26.78
N LEU A 85 12.13 -14.83 25.81
CA LEU A 85 13.60 -14.85 25.90
C LEU A 85 14.18 -14.01 27.05
N ILE A 86 13.48 -12.97 27.51
CA ILE A 86 13.93 -12.11 28.62
C ILE A 86 13.52 -12.69 29.98
N THR A 87 12.46 -13.51 30.00
CA THR A 87 11.91 -14.10 31.24
C THR A 87 12.50 -15.47 31.61
N GLU A 88 13.21 -16.13 30.69
CA GLU A 88 14.02 -17.34 30.93
C GLU A 88 15.45 -16.99 31.39
#